data_AF-A0A0F9BJR1-F1
#
_entry.id   AF-A0A0F9BJR1-F1
#
_cell.length_a   1.000
_cell.length_b   1.000
_cell.length_c   1.000
_cell.angle_alpha   90.00
_cell.angle_beta   90.00
_cell.angle_gamma   90.00
#
_symmetry.space_group_name_H-M   'P 1'
#
loop_
_entity.id
_entity.type
_entity.pdbx_description
1 polymer ?
#
loop_
_entity_poly.entity_id
_entity_poly.type
_entity_poly.pdbx_seq_one_letter_code
_entity_poly.pdbx_strand_id
1 'polypeptide(L)'
;MNRKLNAAALGWTAAVLAALSMLILGILGNFGLYTGAVEMMQKWHLFFDLSIGGIVAGIVEAAVFSFIAGYLFGWLYNMFTGE
;
A
#
# COMPACT_ATOMS: atom_id res chain seq x y z
N MET A 1 -1.39 -6.99 -31.17
CA MET A 1 -0.35 -6.44 -30.27
C MET A 1 -0.59 -7.04 -28.88
N ASN A 2 0.16 -8.08 -28.50
CA ASN A 2 0.10 -8.65 -27.16
C ASN A 2 0.75 -7.71 -26.15
N ARG A 3 0.01 -6.67 -25.72
CA ARG A 3 0.44 -5.76 -24.65
C ARG A 3 0.18 -6.43 -23.31
N LYS A 4 1.15 -7.19 -22.82
CA LYS A 4 1.16 -7.67 -21.43
C LYS A 4 1.31 -6.49 -20.48
N LEU A 5 0.56 -6.50 -19.38
CA LEU A 5 0.71 -5.54 -18.29
C LEU A 5 2.09 -5.71 -17.65
N ASN A 6 2.79 -4.62 -17.38
CA ASN A 6 4.03 -4.68 -16.62
C ASN A 6 3.69 -4.83 -15.12
N ALA A 7 3.67 -6.08 -14.65
CA ALA A 7 3.31 -6.42 -13.27
C ALA A 7 4.23 -5.75 -12.24
N ALA A 8 5.52 -5.60 -12.53
CA ALA A 8 6.45 -4.91 -11.65
C ALA A 8 6.14 -3.42 -11.55
N ALA A 9 5.85 -2.76 -12.67
CA ALA A 9 5.44 -1.35 -12.65
C ALA A 9 4.13 -1.14 -11.87
N LEU A 10 3.18 -2.08 -11.98
CA LEU A 10 1.95 -2.05 -11.22
C LEU A 10 2.20 -2.22 -9.71
N GLY A 11 3.04 -3.19 -9.33
CA GLY A 11 3.47 -3.40 -7.95
C GLY A 11 4.14 -2.15 -7.36
N TRP A 12 5.11 -1.55 -8.06
CA TRP A 12 5.79 -0.33 -7.59
C TRP A 12 4.83 0.85 -7.44
N THR A 13 3.89 1.01 -8.39
CA THR A 13 2.87 2.06 -8.31
C THR A 13 1.99 1.86 -7.07
N ALA A 14 1.52 0.63 -6.84
CA ALA A 14 0.72 0.30 -5.65
C ALA A 14 1.49 0.55 -4.34
N ALA A 15 2.77 0.17 -4.30
CA ALA A 15 3.63 0.39 -3.15
C ALA A 15 3.80 1.87 -2.81
N VAL A 16 4.07 2.71 -3.82
CA VAL A 16 4.24 4.16 -3.64
C VAL A 16 2.95 4.82 -3.20
N LEU A 17 1.81 4.47 -3.82
CA LEU A 17 0.52 5.02 -3.43
C LEU A 17 0.14 4.64 -2.01
N ALA A 18 0.40 3.39 -1.60
CA ALA A 18 0.17 2.93 -0.24
C ALA A 18 1.06 3.69 0.76
N ALA A 19 2.36 3.81 0.48
CA ALA A 19 3.30 4.56 1.30
C ALA A 19 2.88 6.03 1.50
N LEU A 20 2.48 6.70 0.41
CA LEU A 20 2.00 8.09 0.47
C LEU A 20 0.72 8.21 1.27
N SER A 21 -0.22 7.28 1.09
CA SER A 21 -1.49 7.26 1.82
C SER A 21 -1.26 7.06 3.32
N MET A 22 -0.36 6.16 3.70
CA MET A 22 0.01 5.90 5.09
C MET A 22 0.70 7.11 5.73
N LEU A 23 1.58 7.79 4.99
CA LEU A 23 2.21 9.02 5.47
C LEU A 23 1.20 10.13 5.71
N ILE A 24 0.31 10.37 4.74
CA ILE A 24 -0.76 11.38 4.85
C ILE A 24 -1.66 11.05 6.04
N LEU A 25 -2.09 9.80 6.17
CA LEU A 25 -2.95 9.38 7.27
C LEU A 25 -2.26 9.50 8.63
N GLY A 26 -0.98 9.14 8.74
CA GLY A 26 -0.20 9.31 9.97
C GLY A 26 -0.06 10.77 10.38
N ILE A 27 0.14 11.68 9.42
CA ILE A 27 0.19 13.13 9.67
C ILE A 27 -1.19 13.63 10.12
N LEU A 28 -2.24 13.36 9.36
CA LEU A 28 -3.60 13.82 9.67
C LEU A 28 -4.12 13.23 10.99
N GLY A 29 -3.79 11.98 11.27
CA GLY A 29 -4.10 11.30 12.52
C GLY A 29 -3.44 11.94 13.73
N ASN A 30 -2.19 12.42 13.60
CA ASN A 30 -1.52 13.20 14.65
C ASN A 30 -2.19 14.55 14.92
N PHE A 31 -2.96 15.10 13.97
CA PHE A 31 -3.81 16.28 14.19
C PHE A 31 -5.21 15.93 14.72
N GLY A 32 -5.49 14.66 15.03
CA GLY A 32 -6.81 14.20 15.47
C GLY A 32 -7.86 14.15 14.36
N LEU A 33 -7.44 14.23 13.09
CA LEU A 33 -8.32 14.11 11.92
C LEU A 33 -8.34 12.66 11.43
N TYR A 34 -9.46 12.23 10.85
CA TYR A 34 -9.61 10.88 10.26
C TYR A 34 -9.28 9.73 11.24
N THR A 35 -9.57 9.91 12.54
CA THR A 35 -9.28 8.93 13.60
C THR A 35 -9.88 7.55 13.31
N GLY A 36 -11.08 7.48 12.73
CA GLY A 36 -11.67 6.19 12.32
C GLY A 36 -10.85 5.44 11.26
N ALA A 37 -10.22 6.15 10.31
CA ALA A 37 -9.33 5.54 9.33
C ALA A 37 -7.99 5.13 9.95
N VAL A 38 -7.47 5.90 10.91
CA VAL A 38 -6.28 5.55 11.70
C VAL A 38 -6.53 4.27 12.50
N GLU A 39 -7.65 4.17 13.21
CA GLU A 39 -8.01 2.97 13.98
C GLU A 39 -8.16 1.74 13.08
N MET A 40 -8.71 1.90 11.87
CA MET A 40 -8.74 0.83 10.89
C MET A 40 -7.34 0.42 10.46
N MET A 41 -6.46 1.37 10.14
CA MET A 41 -5.09 1.06 9.74
C MET A 41 -4.28 0.41 10.85
N GLN A 42 -4.44 0.81 12.11
CA GLN A 42 -3.82 0.15 13.26
C GLN A 42 -4.27 -1.31 13.44
N LYS A 43 -5.47 -1.67 12.97
CA LYS A 43 -5.93 -3.08 12.96
C LYS A 43 -5.39 -3.88 11.79
N TRP A 44 -5.13 -3.23 10.66
CA TRP A 44 -4.70 -3.86 9.42
C TRP A 44 -3.18 -3.97 9.29
N HIS A 45 -2.45 -3.09 9.96
CA HIS A 45 -0.99 -3.02 9.94
C HIS A 45 -0.45 -3.31 11.33
N LEU A 46 0.36 -4.35 11.46
CA LEU A 46 0.88 -4.82 12.75
C LEU A 46 1.80 -3.79 13.41
N PHE A 47 2.49 -2.98 12.61
CA PHE A 47 3.48 -2.03 13.11
C PHE A 47 3.04 -0.57 13.02
N PHE A 48 1.84 -0.30 12.51
CA PHE A 48 1.36 1.07 12.37
C PHE A 48 0.84 1.62 13.70
N ASP A 49 1.35 2.79 14.06
CA ASP A 49 0.85 3.62 15.16
C ASP A 49 1.18 5.09 14.85
N LEU A 50 0.58 6.05 15.57
CA LEU A 50 0.77 7.48 15.35
C LEU A 50 2.14 8.02 15.79
N SER A 51 2.95 7.20 16.46
CA SER A 51 4.35 7.52 16.70
C SER A 51 5.15 7.59 15.39
N ILE A 52 6.20 8.41 15.35
CA ILE A 52 7.05 8.55 14.15
C ILE A 52 7.59 7.18 13.70
N GLY A 53 8.02 6.34 14.64
CA GLY A 53 8.50 4.98 14.36
C GLY A 53 7.39 4.07 13.82
N GLY A 54 6.19 4.13 14.39
CA GLY A 54 5.03 3.36 13.92
C GLY A 54 4.57 3.77 12.52
N ILE A 55 4.56 5.07 12.21
CA ILE A 55 4.24 5.56 10.87
C ILE A 55 5.25 5.03 9.85
N VAL A 56 6.55 5.11 10.13
CA VAL A 56 7.58 4.61 9.22
C VAL A 56 7.48 3.10 9.03
N ALA A 57 7.27 2.34 10.12
CA ALA A 57 7.12 0.89 10.04
C ALA A 57 5.85 0.50 9.26
N GLY A 58 4.74 1.17 9.50
CA GLY A 58 3.49 0.98 8.75
C GLY A 58 3.61 1.36 7.27
N ILE A 59 4.39 2.39 6.92
CA ILE A 59 4.70 2.74 5.52
C ILE A 59 5.43 1.58 4.83
N VAL A 60 6.46 1.03 5.47
CA VAL A 60 7.24 -0.09 4.91
C VAL A 60 6.37 -1.33 4.75
N GLU A 61 5.60 -1.67 5.79
CA GLU A 61 4.67 -2.80 5.78
C GLU A 61 3.65 -2.66 4.64
N ALA A 62 2.94 -1.52 4.58
CA ALA A 62 1.95 -1.25 3.54
C ALA A 62 2.56 -1.29 2.14
N ALA A 63 3.73 -0.67 1.94
CA ALA A 63 4.40 -0.66 0.64
C ALA A 63 4.75 -2.07 0.15
N VAL A 64 5.26 -2.93 1.04
CA VAL A 64 5.62 -4.32 0.70
C VAL A 64 4.36 -5.13 0.36
N PHE A 65 3.32 -5.06 1.19
CA PHE A 65 2.07 -5.79 0.94
C PHE A 65 1.38 -5.32 -0.35
N SER A 66 1.31 -4.00 -0.58
CA SER A 66 0.73 -3.43 -1.79
C SER A 66 1.57 -3.74 -3.03
N PHE A 67 2.90 -3.80 -2.94
CA PHE A 67 3.75 -4.27 -4.02
C PHE A 67 3.39 -5.70 -4.43
N ILE A 68 3.36 -6.61 -3.44
CA ILE A 68 3.06 -8.03 -3.67
C ILE A 68 1.66 -8.16 -4.28
N ALA A 69 0.66 -7.49 -3.72
CA ALA A 69 -0.71 -7.52 -4.24
C ALA A 69 -0.79 -6.99 -5.68
N GLY A 70 -0.18 -5.83 -5.97
CA GLY A 70 -0.17 -5.24 -7.32
C GLY A 70 0.59 -6.09 -8.33
N TYR A 71 1.73 -6.67 -7.94
CA TYR A 71 2.49 -7.58 -8.80
C TYR A 71 1.69 -8.85 -9.11
N LEU A 72 1.13 -9.50 -8.08
CA LEU A 72 0.32 -10.70 -8.24
C LEU A 72 -0.92 -10.43 -9.09
N PHE A 73 -1.57 -9.28 -8.91
CA PHE A 73 -2.69 -8.88 -9.76
C PHE A 73 -2.27 -8.73 -11.22
N GLY A 74 -1.17 -8.03 -11.50
CA GLY A 74 -0.65 -7.87 -12.86
C GLY A 74 -0.23 -9.21 -13.49
N TRP A 75 0.33 -10.11 -12.69
CA TRP A 75 0.70 -11.46 -13.13
C TRP A 75 -0.54 -12.32 -13.44
N LEU A 76 -1.52 -12.37 -12.53
CA LEU A 76 -2.79 -13.07 -12.74
C LEU A 76 -3.54 -12.52 -13.95
N TYR A 77 -3.59 -11.19 -14.09
CA TYR A 77 -4.21 -10.55 -15.25
C TYR A 77 -3.58 -11.03 -16.55
N ASN A 78 -2.25 -11.04 -16.64
CA ASN A 78 -1.53 -11.53 -17.80
C ASN A 78 -1.74 -13.04 -18.04
N MET A 79 -1.97 -13.83 -16.99
CA MET A 79 -2.27 -15.26 -17.12
C MET A 79 -3.64 -15.50 -17.76
N PHE A 80 -4.65 -14.70 -17.43
CA PHE A 80 -6.01 -14.86 -17.94
C PHE A 80 -6.29 -14.09 -19.24
N THR A 81 -5.49 -13.07 -19.56
CA THR A 81 -5.71 -12.19 -20.73
C THR A 81 -4.57 -12.20 -21.74
N GLY A 82 -3.44 -12.82 -21.40
CA GLY A 82 -2.33 -12.97 -22.33
C GLY A 82 -2.55 -14.20 -23.22
N GLU A 83 -2.92 -13.96 -24.49
CA GLU A 83 -2.69 -14.90 -25.59
C GLU A 83 -1.18 -15.00 -25.91
#